data_AF-A0A517RNU1-F1
#
_entry.id   AF-A0A517RNU1-F1
#
_cell.length_a   1.000
_cell.length_b   1.000
_cell.length_c   1.000
_cell.angle_alpha   90.00
_cell.angle_beta   90.00
_cell.angle_gamma   90.00
#
_symmetry.space_group_name_H-M   'P 1'
#
loop_
_entity.id
_entity.type
_entity.pdbx_description
1 polymer ?
#
loop_
_entity_poly.entity_id
_entity_poly.type
_entity_poly.pdbx_seq_one_letter_code
_entity_poly.pdbx_strand_id
1 'polypeptide(L)'
;MNSGPLKRLFCQATLLLFVLTVALTGPLMAWESKQELRAGIIGLDTSHAIAFTKMLNTGKPEGDLAGIRVVAAYPQGSKDIESSVSRVPGYTKQVKEMGVEIVDSIDELLKKVDVVFLETNDGRPHLEQAIPVFQAGKPVFIDKPIAGSLTDAVALFELSRKYNTPMFSSSSLRFSKGAQRLRNGEEGKITKCSTHSPCSLEPTHPDLFWYGIHGVETLFTVMGPGCQTAKRTVSNADRDEVVGKWSGGREGQFSGVRKGTPKGYGGTAVGKNGEVAVGGYDGYKPLLVEIAKFFRTGKAPVSEEETLEIYSFMEAADESKRQGGAEVSLASVLKKAKKAAHEKLAKLDLADSGSAADENKLTAAEKAAGWKLLFNGKNYQGWKCSNGKSIAAPIEDGALVPYKSGGYLIVYDKPFSDFEFKCDVKMPEECNSGIFFRVGDLKDPVQTGFEAQVLSGKGTGMHDFGAIYDLVAPAANQASAPGEWTNIEITCKGPHVSVAVNGKVVAKLNADEWTEPGKRLDGSKHKFKAAVKDFPRKGYIGFQDHGHKVWYKNVKLLEL
;
A
#
# COMPACT_ATOMS: atom_id res chain seq x y z
N MET A 1 49.03 30.59 -74.52
CA MET A 1 47.80 31.01 -75.22
C MET A 1 46.89 29.80 -75.39
N ASN A 2 45.61 29.96 -75.03
CA ASN A 2 44.38 29.28 -75.48
C ASN A 2 44.17 27.79 -75.14
N SER A 3 43.34 27.46 -74.13
CA SER A 3 41.85 27.29 -74.14
C SER A 3 41.44 25.96 -74.81
N GLY A 4 40.77 24.97 -74.20
CA GLY A 4 39.67 24.92 -73.23
C GLY A 4 39.10 23.48 -73.22
N PRO A 5 38.16 23.12 -72.34
CA PRO A 5 38.14 21.82 -71.65
C PRO A 5 36.90 20.95 -72.01
N LEU A 6 36.67 19.71 -71.58
CA LEU A 6 37.39 18.77 -70.69
C LEU A 6 36.87 17.34 -70.99
N LYS A 7 37.72 16.36 -70.69
CA LYS A 7 37.56 14.92 -70.91
C LYS A 7 36.60 14.25 -69.91
N ARG A 8 35.89 13.22 -70.37
CA ARG A 8 35.37 12.11 -69.54
C ARG A 8 36.41 10.99 -69.51
N LEU A 9 36.67 10.39 -68.35
CA LEU A 9 37.35 9.10 -68.23
C LEU A 9 36.78 8.30 -67.04
N PHE A 10 36.42 7.04 -67.31
CA PHE A 10 36.42 5.90 -66.36
C PHE A 10 37.89 5.65 -65.91
N CYS A 11 38.26 5.03 -64.78
CA CYS A 11 37.65 3.98 -63.96
C CYS A 11 38.41 3.84 -62.60
N GLN A 12 37.75 3.18 -61.64
CA GLN A 12 38.25 2.37 -60.51
C GLN A 12 38.60 2.99 -59.12
N ALA A 13 37.84 2.46 -58.14
CA ALA A 13 38.23 1.91 -56.84
C ALA A 13 38.03 2.74 -55.53
N THR A 14 37.14 2.16 -54.71
CA THR A 14 37.12 2.05 -53.22
C THR A 14 36.51 3.15 -52.33
N LEU A 15 35.54 2.69 -51.53
CA LEU A 15 35.26 3.00 -50.11
C LEU A 15 34.28 4.16 -49.75
N LEU A 16 33.30 3.77 -48.92
CA LEU A 16 32.44 4.54 -48.00
C LEU A 16 31.23 5.35 -48.50
N LEU A 17 30.21 5.31 -47.63
CA LEU A 17 28.92 6.01 -47.58
C LEU A 17 27.80 5.49 -48.49
N PHE A 18 26.95 4.63 -47.93
CA PHE A 18 25.51 4.63 -48.27
C PHE A 18 24.79 5.48 -47.22
N VAL A 19 24.58 6.74 -47.57
CA VAL A 19 23.64 7.66 -46.92
C VAL A 19 22.47 7.85 -47.89
N LEU A 20 21.28 8.02 -47.30
CA LEU A 20 20.04 8.54 -47.90
C LEU A 20 19.04 7.50 -48.46
N THR A 21 18.33 6.85 -47.56
CA THR A 21 16.87 6.68 -47.70
C THR A 21 16.18 7.47 -46.60
N VAL A 22 16.01 8.79 -46.82
CA VAL A 22 15.02 9.58 -46.09
C VAL A 22 13.67 9.30 -46.75
N ALA A 23 13.00 8.25 -46.27
CA ALA A 23 11.58 8.05 -46.50
C ALA A 23 10.83 8.65 -45.31
N LEU A 24 10.19 9.80 -45.57
CA LEU A 24 9.08 10.42 -44.84
C LEU A 24 8.58 9.64 -43.60
N THR A 25 9.21 9.86 -42.45
CA THR A 25 8.61 9.61 -41.14
C THR A 25 8.29 10.97 -40.51
N GLY A 26 7.13 11.51 -40.87
CA GLY A 26 6.49 12.50 -39.99
C GLY A 26 6.33 11.87 -38.60
N PRO A 27 6.38 12.64 -37.51
CA PRO A 27 6.17 12.08 -36.19
C PRO A 27 4.76 11.50 -36.16
N LEU A 28 4.65 10.17 -36.11
CA LEU A 28 3.45 9.53 -35.59
C LEU A 28 3.35 9.99 -34.14
N MET A 29 2.61 11.08 -33.93
CA MET A 29 1.98 11.38 -32.66
C MET A 29 1.15 10.13 -32.33
N ALA A 30 1.71 9.27 -31.48
CA ALA A 30 0.92 8.22 -30.86
C ALA A 30 -0.14 8.94 -30.03
N TRP A 31 -1.36 9.03 -30.56
CA TRP A 31 -2.54 9.26 -29.74
C TRP A 31 -2.66 8.03 -28.85
N GLU A 32 -2.04 8.08 -27.69
CA GLU A 32 -2.29 7.12 -26.63
C GLU A 32 -3.68 7.46 -26.10
N SER A 33 -4.71 6.75 -26.58
CA SER A 33 -6.07 6.94 -26.09
C SER A 33 -6.07 6.58 -24.61
N LYS A 34 -6.21 7.58 -23.72
CA LYS A 34 -6.39 7.33 -22.28
C LYS A 34 -7.51 6.30 -22.12
N GLN A 35 -7.25 5.20 -21.42
CA GLN A 35 -8.23 4.16 -21.13
C GLN A 35 -9.50 4.80 -20.56
N GLU A 36 -10.66 4.45 -21.11
CA GLU A 36 -11.93 4.87 -20.53
C GLU A 36 -12.15 4.17 -19.19
N LEU A 37 -12.41 4.94 -18.14
CA LEU A 37 -12.68 4.44 -16.79
C LEU A 37 -14.14 4.67 -16.42
N ARG A 38 -14.82 3.57 -16.07
CA ARG A 38 -16.18 3.61 -15.53
C ARG A 38 -16.10 3.78 -14.02
N ALA A 39 -16.54 4.92 -13.52
CA ALA A 39 -16.56 5.22 -12.10
C ALA A 39 -17.93 4.87 -11.48
N GLY A 40 -17.89 4.35 -10.25
CA GLY A 40 -19.05 4.14 -9.40
C GLY A 40 -19.08 5.12 -8.23
N ILE A 41 -20.27 5.47 -7.74
CA ILE A 41 -20.44 6.22 -6.48
C ILE A 41 -21.14 5.36 -5.43
N ILE A 42 -20.60 5.31 -4.23
CA ILE A 42 -21.26 4.75 -3.03
C ILE A 42 -21.65 5.91 -2.11
N GLY A 43 -22.95 6.14 -1.93
CA GLY A 43 -23.49 7.24 -1.12
C GLY A 43 -23.81 8.48 -1.95
N LEU A 44 -25.06 8.95 -1.87
CA LEU A 44 -25.54 10.17 -2.53
C LEU A 44 -26.05 11.19 -1.51
N ASP A 45 -25.31 11.42 -0.43
CA ASP A 45 -25.66 12.30 0.69
C ASP A 45 -24.65 13.44 0.95
N THR A 46 -23.61 13.54 0.12
CA THR A 46 -22.60 14.62 0.10
C THR A 46 -22.69 15.46 -1.17
N SER A 47 -22.33 16.74 -1.09
CA SER A 47 -22.27 17.63 -2.27
C SER A 47 -21.20 17.21 -3.28
N HIS A 48 -20.17 16.47 -2.85
CA HIS A 48 -19.10 15.95 -3.71
C HIS A 48 -19.63 14.98 -4.76
N ALA A 49 -20.55 14.06 -4.40
CA ALA A 49 -21.19 13.14 -5.34
C ALA A 49 -21.81 13.87 -6.54
N ILE A 50 -22.50 14.99 -6.29
CA ILE A 50 -23.09 15.82 -7.36
C ILE A 50 -22.00 16.57 -8.13
N ALA A 51 -21.08 17.23 -7.44
CA ALA A 51 -20.05 18.05 -8.08
C ALA A 51 -19.11 17.22 -8.98
N PHE A 52 -18.67 16.06 -8.50
CA PHE A 52 -17.83 15.13 -9.24
C PHE A 52 -18.58 14.53 -10.43
N THR A 53 -19.81 14.04 -10.24
CA THR A 53 -20.63 13.54 -11.35
C THR A 53 -20.82 14.61 -12.42
N LYS A 54 -21.13 15.85 -12.03
CA LYS A 54 -21.30 16.95 -12.98
C LYS A 54 -20.04 17.19 -13.79
N MET A 55 -18.88 17.25 -13.15
CA MET A 55 -17.60 17.49 -13.84
C MET A 55 -17.16 16.34 -14.76
N LEU A 56 -17.60 15.10 -14.49
CA LEU A 56 -17.23 13.91 -15.26
C LEU A 56 -18.25 13.54 -16.35
N ASN A 57 -19.53 13.82 -16.15
CA ASN A 57 -20.60 13.36 -17.05
C ASN A 57 -21.17 14.46 -17.95
N THR A 58 -20.94 15.74 -17.64
CA THR A 58 -21.46 16.85 -18.42
C THR A 58 -20.36 17.52 -19.25
N GLY A 59 -20.69 17.93 -20.47
CA GLY A 59 -19.72 18.50 -21.41
C GLY A 59 -18.71 17.47 -21.90
N LYS A 60 -17.50 17.93 -22.23
CA LYS A 60 -16.37 17.09 -22.65
C LYS A 60 -15.22 17.30 -21.66
N PRO A 61 -15.09 16.46 -20.61
CA PRO A 61 -13.99 16.58 -19.66
C PRO A 61 -12.63 16.49 -20.36
N GLU A 62 -11.70 17.37 -19.99
CA GLU A 62 -10.37 17.48 -20.60
C GLU A 62 -9.25 17.12 -19.62
N GLY A 63 -8.02 17.02 -20.14
CA GLY A 63 -6.82 16.78 -19.33
C GLY A 63 -6.90 15.47 -18.55
N ASP A 64 -6.70 15.53 -17.25
CA ASP A 64 -6.77 14.35 -16.38
C ASP A 64 -8.19 13.87 -16.13
N LEU A 65 -9.23 14.63 -16.45
CA LEU A 65 -10.62 14.15 -16.30
C LEU A 65 -11.12 13.41 -17.55
N ALA A 66 -10.42 13.56 -18.67
CA ALA A 66 -10.82 12.95 -19.95
C ALA A 66 -10.89 11.42 -19.88
N GLY A 67 -12.01 10.85 -20.36
CA GLY A 67 -12.23 9.41 -20.39
C GLY A 67 -12.67 8.80 -19.06
N ILE A 68 -12.97 9.59 -18.02
CA ILE A 68 -13.58 9.08 -16.78
C ILE A 68 -15.06 9.48 -16.77
N ARG A 69 -15.95 8.52 -16.54
CA ARG A 69 -17.40 8.77 -16.48
C ARG A 69 -18.01 8.02 -15.31
N VAL A 70 -18.87 8.68 -14.53
CA VAL A 70 -19.71 8.00 -13.53
C VAL A 70 -20.81 7.25 -14.26
N VAL A 71 -20.85 5.93 -14.14
CA VAL A 71 -21.82 5.09 -14.87
C VAL A 71 -22.91 4.54 -13.97
N ALA A 72 -22.61 4.32 -12.69
CA ALA A 72 -23.56 3.77 -11.73
C ALA A 72 -23.36 4.37 -10.33
N ALA A 73 -24.42 4.40 -9.52
CA ALA A 73 -24.37 4.85 -8.14
C ALA A 73 -25.29 4.03 -7.23
N TYR A 74 -24.78 3.66 -6.06
CA TYR A 74 -25.57 3.14 -4.94
C TYR A 74 -25.94 4.31 -4.01
N PRO A 75 -27.24 4.61 -3.81
CA PRO A 75 -27.67 5.89 -3.25
C PRO A 75 -27.52 6.00 -1.73
N GLN A 76 -27.52 4.89 -1.01
CA GLN A 76 -27.59 4.91 0.45
C GLN A 76 -26.24 5.28 1.07
N GLY A 77 -26.25 6.30 1.93
CA GLY A 77 -25.12 6.74 2.74
C GLY A 77 -25.39 6.50 4.23
N SER A 78 -25.48 7.59 5.01
CA SER A 78 -25.87 7.50 6.43
C SER A 78 -27.31 6.97 6.61
N LYS A 79 -27.53 6.22 7.70
CA LYS A 79 -28.85 5.67 8.06
C LYS A 79 -29.65 6.57 9.01
N ASP A 80 -28.98 7.46 9.75
CA ASP A 80 -29.53 8.15 10.92
C ASP A 80 -29.18 9.65 10.99
N ILE A 81 -28.23 10.16 10.19
CA ILE A 81 -27.95 11.60 10.13
C ILE A 81 -28.97 12.29 9.24
N GLU A 82 -29.81 13.14 9.84
CA GLU A 82 -30.93 13.83 9.16
C GLU A 82 -30.48 14.57 7.90
N SER A 83 -29.38 15.33 7.98
CA SER A 83 -28.87 16.11 6.85
C SER A 83 -28.36 15.23 5.71
N SER A 84 -27.95 13.99 5.99
CA SER A 84 -27.56 13.00 4.99
C SER A 84 -28.80 12.35 4.37
N VAL A 85 -29.69 11.81 5.20
CA VAL A 85 -30.90 11.08 4.76
C VAL A 85 -31.80 11.97 3.90
N SER A 86 -31.99 13.24 4.28
CA SER A 86 -32.83 14.19 3.55
C SER A 86 -32.28 14.55 2.16
N ARG A 87 -30.97 14.45 1.92
CA ARG A 87 -30.33 14.77 0.63
C ARG A 87 -30.50 13.67 -0.42
N VAL A 88 -30.54 12.40 0.00
CA VAL A 88 -30.49 11.24 -0.89
C VAL A 88 -31.52 11.31 -2.03
N PRO A 89 -32.81 11.61 -1.80
CA PRO A 89 -33.79 11.66 -2.91
C PRO A 89 -33.45 12.73 -3.96
N GLY A 90 -33.08 13.94 -3.50
CA GLY A 90 -32.77 15.06 -4.38
C GLY A 90 -31.47 14.85 -5.16
N TYR A 91 -30.46 14.25 -4.53
CA TYR A 91 -29.18 13.97 -5.17
C TYR A 91 -29.28 12.78 -6.13
N THR A 92 -30.05 11.75 -5.76
CA THR A 92 -30.38 10.62 -6.65
C THR A 92 -31.05 11.10 -7.94
N LYS A 93 -31.99 12.04 -7.85
CA LYS A 93 -32.62 12.65 -9.04
C LYS A 93 -31.59 13.35 -9.93
N GLN A 94 -30.72 14.18 -9.34
CA GLN A 94 -29.72 14.93 -10.09
C GLN A 94 -28.69 14.04 -10.79
N VAL A 95 -28.20 12.98 -10.15
CA VAL A 95 -27.24 12.07 -10.82
C VAL A 95 -27.90 11.25 -11.94
N LYS A 96 -29.18 10.87 -11.80
CA LYS A 96 -29.96 10.24 -12.88
C LYS A 96 -30.06 11.15 -14.09
N GLU A 97 -30.33 12.44 -13.88
CA GLU A 97 -30.37 13.46 -14.96
C GLU A 97 -29.01 13.62 -15.66
N MET A 98 -27.91 13.28 -14.97
CA MET A 98 -26.55 13.23 -15.53
C MET A 98 -26.19 11.86 -16.15
N GLY A 99 -27.19 10.99 -16.37
CA GLY A 99 -27.04 9.72 -17.06
C GLY A 99 -26.37 8.62 -16.23
N VAL A 100 -26.45 8.69 -14.90
CA VAL A 100 -25.94 7.67 -13.98
C VAL A 100 -27.04 6.64 -13.66
N GLU A 101 -26.72 5.35 -13.81
CA GLU A 101 -27.61 4.26 -13.39
C GLU A 101 -27.67 4.17 -11.86
N ILE A 102 -28.86 4.02 -11.28
CA ILE A 102 -28.99 3.77 -9.84
C ILE A 102 -29.15 2.27 -9.60
N VAL A 103 -28.31 1.72 -8.75
CA VAL A 103 -28.30 0.30 -8.39
C VAL A 103 -28.70 0.09 -6.93
N ASP A 104 -29.21 -1.10 -6.63
CA ASP A 104 -29.80 -1.41 -5.33
C ASP A 104 -28.78 -1.95 -4.30
N SER A 105 -27.55 -2.25 -4.72
CA SER A 105 -26.49 -2.73 -3.83
C SER A 105 -25.09 -2.33 -4.30
N ILE A 106 -24.13 -2.37 -3.38
CA ILE A 106 -22.70 -2.18 -3.69
C ILE A 106 -22.20 -3.32 -4.61
N ASP A 107 -22.69 -4.54 -4.46
CA ASP A 107 -22.29 -5.66 -5.34
C ASP A 107 -22.71 -5.44 -6.80
N GLU A 108 -23.92 -4.92 -7.03
CA GLU A 108 -24.38 -4.55 -8.38
C GLU A 108 -23.58 -3.37 -8.95
N LEU A 109 -23.19 -2.41 -8.09
CA LEU A 109 -22.30 -1.33 -8.49
C LEU A 109 -20.95 -1.88 -8.99
N LEU A 110 -20.32 -2.76 -8.22
CA LEU A 110 -18.97 -3.28 -8.47
C LEU A 110 -18.87 -4.10 -9.77
N LYS A 111 -19.97 -4.70 -10.23
CA LYS A 111 -20.04 -5.39 -11.53
C LYS A 111 -19.94 -4.43 -12.73
N LYS A 112 -20.25 -3.14 -12.54
CA LYS A 112 -20.38 -2.15 -13.62
C LYS A 112 -19.19 -1.19 -13.73
N VAL A 113 -18.28 -1.19 -12.74
CA VAL A 113 -17.30 -0.11 -12.56
C VAL A 113 -15.87 -0.63 -12.46
N ASP A 114 -14.93 0.25 -12.80
CA ASP A 114 -13.49 0.02 -12.74
C ASP A 114 -12.88 0.67 -11.49
N VAL A 115 -13.46 1.79 -11.03
CA VAL A 115 -13.01 2.58 -9.88
C VAL A 115 -14.19 3.11 -9.07
N VAL A 116 -13.98 3.42 -7.79
CA VAL A 116 -15.05 3.79 -6.85
C VAL A 116 -14.75 5.12 -6.16
N PHE A 117 -15.74 6.01 -6.17
CA PHE A 117 -15.87 7.12 -5.25
C PHE A 117 -16.77 6.67 -4.09
N LEU A 118 -16.24 6.61 -2.87
CA LEU A 118 -17.01 6.38 -1.65
C LEU A 118 -17.32 7.75 -1.05
N GLU A 119 -18.53 8.23 -1.31
CA GLU A 119 -19.01 9.60 -1.10
C GLU A 119 -20.12 9.64 -0.04
N THR A 120 -20.12 8.66 0.87
CA THR A 120 -21.00 8.73 2.03
C THR A 120 -20.51 9.86 2.93
N ASN A 121 -21.39 10.78 3.33
CA ASN A 121 -20.98 11.92 4.15
C ASN A 121 -20.62 11.51 5.60
N ASP A 122 -21.16 10.38 6.04
CA ASP A 122 -20.95 9.78 7.36
C ASP A 122 -19.79 8.79 7.33
N GLY A 123 -18.74 9.04 8.13
CA GLY A 123 -17.56 8.17 8.15
C GLY A 123 -17.80 6.83 8.85
N ARG A 124 -18.86 6.65 9.64
CA ARG A 124 -19.12 5.41 10.39
C ARG A 124 -19.34 4.18 9.50
N PRO A 125 -20.16 4.22 8.42
CA PRO A 125 -20.36 3.09 7.52
C PRO A 125 -19.20 2.81 6.56
N HIS A 126 -18.20 3.69 6.45
CA HIS A 126 -17.15 3.56 5.42
C HIS A 126 -16.39 2.24 5.48
N LEU A 127 -16.09 1.72 6.68
CA LEU A 127 -15.42 0.42 6.81
C LEU A 127 -16.27 -0.70 6.19
N GLU A 128 -17.56 -0.77 6.53
CA GLU A 128 -18.51 -1.75 5.98
C GLU A 128 -18.63 -1.60 4.45
N GLN A 129 -18.76 -0.37 3.96
CA GLN A 129 -18.93 -0.07 2.54
C GLN A 129 -17.66 -0.33 1.71
N ALA A 130 -16.47 -0.14 2.27
CA ALA A 130 -15.20 -0.30 1.56
C ALA A 130 -14.75 -1.76 1.46
N ILE A 131 -15.16 -2.64 2.39
CA ILE A 131 -14.83 -4.07 2.38
C ILE A 131 -15.11 -4.75 1.03
N PRO A 132 -16.33 -4.70 0.46
CA PRO A 132 -16.60 -5.32 -0.84
C PRO A 132 -15.80 -4.67 -1.98
N VAL A 133 -15.47 -3.38 -1.87
CA VAL A 133 -14.64 -2.66 -2.86
C VAL A 133 -13.21 -3.18 -2.86
N PHE A 134 -12.62 -3.38 -1.67
CA PHE A 134 -11.30 -3.98 -1.51
C PHE A 134 -11.29 -5.43 -2.01
N GLN A 135 -12.29 -6.22 -1.66
CA GLN A 135 -12.41 -7.61 -2.14
C GLN A 135 -12.50 -7.70 -3.68
N ALA A 136 -13.12 -6.71 -4.31
CA ALA A 136 -13.23 -6.63 -5.77
C ALA A 136 -11.98 -6.05 -6.46
N GLY A 137 -10.96 -5.64 -5.71
CA GLY A 137 -9.72 -5.09 -6.28
C GLY A 137 -9.88 -3.72 -6.94
N LYS A 138 -10.91 -2.96 -6.59
CA LYS A 138 -11.26 -1.70 -7.27
C LYS A 138 -10.63 -0.50 -6.56
N PRO A 139 -9.77 0.30 -7.23
CA PRO A 139 -9.22 1.51 -6.62
C PRO A 139 -10.32 2.42 -6.09
N VAL A 140 -10.15 2.93 -4.87
CA VAL A 140 -11.19 3.69 -4.17
C VAL A 140 -10.68 5.01 -3.62
N PHE A 141 -11.37 6.09 -3.97
CA PHE A 141 -11.28 7.34 -3.23
C PHE A 141 -12.36 7.32 -2.15
N ILE A 142 -11.99 7.57 -0.90
CA ILE A 142 -12.94 7.70 0.21
C ILE A 142 -12.98 9.17 0.61
N ASP A 143 -14.16 9.80 0.48
CA ASP A 143 -14.33 11.20 0.88
C ASP A 143 -14.16 11.35 2.40
N LYS A 144 -13.84 12.57 2.82
CA LYS A 144 -13.63 12.91 4.22
C LYS A 144 -14.99 13.09 4.95
N PRO A 145 -15.10 12.66 6.22
CA PRO A 145 -14.09 11.91 6.97
C PRO A 145 -13.95 10.46 6.47
N ILE A 146 -12.70 9.99 6.29
CA ILE A 146 -12.41 8.61 5.87
C ILE A 146 -13.07 7.56 6.77
N ALA A 147 -13.25 7.86 8.06
CA ALA A 147 -13.85 6.98 9.04
C ALA A 147 -14.43 7.75 10.23
N GLY A 148 -15.39 7.14 10.93
CA GLY A 148 -15.96 7.68 12.18
C GLY A 148 -15.05 7.54 13.41
N SER A 149 -13.90 6.88 13.29
CA SER A 149 -12.92 6.71 14.37
C SER A 149 -11.50 6.51 13.83
N LEU A 150 -10.47 6.79 14.64
CA LEU A 150 -9.08 6.47 14.28
C LEU A 150 -8.87 4.96 14.12
N THR A 151 -9.57 4.14 14.91
CA THR A 151 -9.57 2.67 14.77
C THR A 151 -10.02 2.23 13.39
N ASP A 152 -11.11 2.79 12.88
CA ASP A 152 -11.65 2.42 11.56
C ASP A 152 -10.81 3.00 10.42
N ALA A 153 -10.20 4.17 10.60
CA ALA A 153 -9.23 4.69 9.65
C ALA A 153 -8.02 3.73 9.50
N VAL A 154 -7.49 3.22 10.62
CA VAL A 154 -6.43 2.20 10.58
C VAL A 154 -6.91 0.92 9.91
N ALA A 155 -8.11 0.45 10.26
CA ALA A 155 -8.68 -0.77 9.70
C ALA A 155 -8.85 -0.70 8.17
N LEU A 156 -9.27 0.45 7.63
CA LEU A 156 -9.37 0.69 6.19
C LEU A 156 -8.02 0.51 5.48
N PHE A 157 -6.96 1.12 6.00
CA PHE A 157 -5.62 0.97 5.42
C PHE A 157 -5.07 -0.46 5.57
N GLU A 158 -5.34 -1.14 6.68
CA GLU A 158 -5.00 -2.56 6.86
C GLU A 158 -5.69 -3.44 5.81
N LEU A 159 -6.98 -3.21 5.54
CA LEU A 159 -7.72 -3.92 4.50
C LEU A 159 -7.24 -3.57 3.08
N SER A 160 -6.95 -2.30 2.81
CA SER A 160 -6.36 -1.87 1.52
C SER A 160 -5.06 -2.63 1.23
N ARG A 161 -4.15 -2.74 2.22
CA ARG A 161 -2.92 -3.54 2.08
C ARG A 161 -3.23 -5.01 1.87
N LYS A 162 -4.10 -5.57 2.69
CA LYS A 162 -4.48 -7.00 2.66
C LYS A 162 -5.01 -7.43 1.30
N TYR A 163 -5.85 -6.62 0.68
CA TYR A 163 -6.44 -6.91 -0.63
C TYR A 163 -5.65 -6.30 -1.81
N ASN A 164 -4.48 -5.70 -1.54
CA ASN A 164 -3.68 -5.00 -2.55
C ASN A 164 -4.50 -4.02 -3.40
N THR A 165 -5.45 -3.33 -2.77
CA THR A 165 -6.37 -2.40 -3.44
C THR A 165 -6.01 -0.98 -3.06
N PRO A 166 -5.53 -0.14 -4.00
CA PRO A 166 -5.15 1.23 -3.69
C PRO A 166 -6.33 2.03 -3.14
N MET A 167 -6.06 2.87 -2.14
CA MET A 167 -7.01 3.85 -1.64
C MET A 167 -6.33 5.15 -1.25
N PHE A 168 -7.09 6.24 -1.22
CA PHE A 168 -6.72 7.43 -0.45
C PHE A 168 -7.96 8.25 -0.06
N SER A 169 -7.77 9.20 0.87
CA SER A 169 -8.77 10.17 1.30
C SER A 169 -8.13 11.55 1.36
N SER A 170 -8.92 12.59 1.07
CA SER A 170 -8.45 13.96 1.21
C SER A 170 -9.59 14.98 1.16
N SER A 171 -9.43 16.07 1.90
CA SER A 171 -10.15 17.33 1.74
C SER A 171 -9.66 18.11 0.52
N SER A 172 -10.57 18.79 -0.17
CA SER A 172 -10.22 19.67 -1.30
C SER A 172 -9.28 20.82 -0.92
N LEU A 173 -9.30 21.24 0.35
CA LEU A 173 -8.44 22.33 0.85
C LEU A 173 -6.95 21.98 0.79
N ARG A 174 -6.60 20.68 0.86
CA ARG A 174 -5.23 20.21 0.64
C ARG A 174 -4.70 20.70 -0.68
N PHE A 175 -5.52 20.68 -1.73
CA PHE A 175 -5.14 21.03 -3.09
C PHE A 175 -5.44 22.49 -3.44
N SER A 176 -5.70 23.34 -2.44
CA SER A 176 -5.75 24.79 -2.66
C SER A 176 -4.37 25.32 -3.07
N LYS A 177 -4.36 26.34 -3.92
CA LYS A 177 -3.14 26.98 -4.42
C LYS A 177 -2.27 27.48 -3.27
N GLY A 178 -2.89 28.08 -2.26
CA GLY A 178 -2.18 28.61 -1.10
C GLY A 178 -1.52 27.51 -0.28
N ALA A 179 -2.24 26.43 0.05
CA ALA A 179 -1.67 25.32 0.82
C ALA A 179 -0.58 24.57 0.04
N GLN A 180 -0.79 24.33 -1.27
CA GLN A 180 0.19 23.69 -2.14
C GLN A 180 1.46 24.52 -2.31
N ARG A 181 1.34 25.84 -2.49
CA ARG A 181 2.48 26.77 -2.52
C ARG A 181 3.38 26.61 -1.29
N LEU A 182 2.77 26.57 -0.10
CA LEU A 182 3.50 26.41 1.16
C LEU A 182 4.12 25.01 1.29
N ARG A 183 3.36 23.96 0.95
CA ARG A 183 3.85 22.57 0.94
C ARG A 183 5.05 22.38 0.00
N ASN A 184 5.04 23.06 -1.15
CA ASN A 184 6.11 23.01 -2.15
C ASN A 184 7.36 23.84 -1.75
N GLY A 185 7.35 24.47 -0.57
CA GLY A 185 8.52 25.14 -0.01
C GLY A 185 8.82 26.52 -0.61
N GLU A 186 7.88 27.13 -1.33
CA GLU A 186 8.07 28.46 -1.93
C GLU A 186 8.40 29.53 -0.87
N GLU A 187 7.87 29.37 0.35
CA GLU A 187 8.13 30.23 1.51
C GLU A 187 9.22 29.69 2.46
N GLY A 188 9.98 28.68 2.02
CA GLY A 188 10.96 27.99 2.84
C GLY A 188 10.33 27.09 3.91
N LYS A 189 11.15 26.65 4.87
CA LYS A 189 10.70 25.74 5.94
C LYS A 189 9.74 26.47 6.89
N ILE A 190 8.50 25.99 6.96
CA ILE A 190 7.47 26.56 7.84
C ILE A 190 7.75 26.21 9.30
N THR A 191 7.85 27.23 10.16
CA THR A 191 8.13 27.07 11.60
C THR A 191 6.87 27.08 12.46
N LYS A 192 5.88 27.89 12.09
CA LYS A 192 4.57 27.96 12.73
C LYS A 192 3.46 27.98 11.69
N CYS A 193 2.31 27.39 12.00
CA CYS A 193 1.11 27.51 11.16
C CYS A 193 -0.14 27.55 12.04
N SER A 194 -1.05 28.47 11.77
CA SER A 194 -2.37 28.52 12.37
C SER A 194 -3.41 28.42 11.27
N THR A 195 -4.38 27.51 11.42
CA THR A 195 -5.48 27.32 10.47
C THR A 195 -6.81 27.44 11.18
N HIS A 196 -7.84 27.78 10.42
CA HIS A 196 -9.21 27.81 10.90
C HIS A 196 -10.18 27.25 9.86
N SER A 197 -11.26 26.66 10.34
CA SER A 197 -12.39 26.22 9.52
C SER A 197 -13.68 26.25 10.34
N PRO A 198 -14.85 26.19 9.70
CA PRO A 198 -16.06 25.80 10.42
C PRO A 198 -15.85 24.46 11.13
N CYS A 199 -16.48 24.27 12.29
CA CYS A 199 -16.35 23.05 13.09
C CYS A 199 -17.68 22.70 13.79
N SER A 200 -18.74 22.57 12.98
CA SER A 200 -20.02 22.06 13.46
C SER A 200 -19.83 20.68 14.08
N LEU A 201 -20.61 20.39 15.13
CA LEU A 201 -20.62 19.09 15.79
C LEU A 201 -21.77 18.25 15.25
N GLU A 202 -21.57 16.95 15.26
CA GLU A 202 -22.56 15.94 14.95
C GLU A 202 -22.52 14.93 16.10
N PRO A 203 -23.62 14.71 16.85
CA PRO A 203 -23.62 13.87 18.06
C PRO A 203 -23.03 12.46 17.88
N THR A 204 -23.07 11.93 16.67
CA THR A 204 -22.59 10.60 16.33
C THR A 204 -21.08 10.53 16.04
N HIS A 205 -20.37 11.65 16.04
CA HIS A 205 -18.97 11.74 15.64
C HIS A 205 -18.09 12.39 16.72
N PRO A 206 -16.79 12.01 16.81
CA PRO A 206 -15.79 12.80 17.53
C PRO A 206 -15.74 14.23 16.98
N ASP A 207 -15.48 15.22 17.85
CA ASP A 207 -15.77 16.64 17.56
C ASP A 207 -15.13 17.11 16.24
N LEU A 208 -13.83 16.91 16.08
CA LEU A 208 -13.09 17.43 14.93
C LEU A 208 -13.28 16.57 13.67
N PHE A 209 -13.68 15.32 13.81
CA PHE A 209 -13.77 14.38 12.69
C PHE A 209 -14.85 14.83 11.71
N TRP A 210 -15.98 15.33 12.22
CA TRP A 210 -17.13 15.70 11.39
C TRP A 210 -16.81 16.84 10.42
N TYR A 211 -16.39 18.00 10.95
CA TYR A 211 -16.16 19.20 10.12
C TYR A 211 -14.83 19.90 10.40
N GLY A 212 -14.24 19.71 11.58
CA GLY A 212 -12.92 20.26 11.92
C GLY A 212 -11.78 19.74 11.03
N ILE A 213 -11.93 18.53 10.48
CA ILE A 213 -10.98 17.86 9.60
C ILE A 213 -10.53 18.74 8.42
N HIS A 214 -11.38 19.65 7.95
CA HIS A 214 -11.04 20.57 6.87
C HIS A 214 -9.85 21.47 7.20
N GLY A 215 -9.87 22.13 8.35
CA GLY A 215 -8.77 22.99 8.78
C GLY A 215 -7.58 22.18 9.27
N VAL A 216 -7.80 21.06 9.95
CA VAL A 216 -6.72 20.15 10.36
C VAL A 216 -5.95 19.61 9.16
N GLU A 217 -6.62 19.18 8.10
CA GLU A 217 -5.93 18.70 6.90
C GLU A 217 -5.16 19.82 6.19
N THR A 218 -5.67 21.05 6.22
CA THR A 218 -4.94 22.22 5.73
C THR A 218 -3.67 22.46 6.57
N LEU A 219 -3.76 22.35 7.90
CA LEU A 219 -2.63 22.46 8.81
C LEU A 219 -1.54 21.44 8.47
N PHE A 220 -1.92 20.17 8.31
CA PHE A 220 -1.00 19.10 7.95
C PHE A 220 -0.45 19.20 6.53
N THR A 221 -1.22 19.76 5.60
CA THR A 221 -0.71 20.05 4.26
C THR A 221 0.46 21.02 4.34
N VAL A 222 0.32 22.11 5.09
CA VAL A 222 1.36 23.14 5.26
C VAL A 222 2.52 22.65 6.13
N MET A 223 2.22 21.97 7.23
CA MET A 223 3.24 21.54 8.19
C MET A 223 3.96 20.25 7.78
N GLY A 224 3.33 19.42 6.95
CA GLY A 224 3.78 18.05 6.73
C GLY A 224 3.62 17.15 7.96
N PRO A 225 3.99 15.86 7.82
CA PRO A 225 3.96 14.91 8.91
C PRO A 225 5.04 15.22 9.98
N GLY A 226 5.01 14.51 11.10
CA GLY A 226 5.94 14.61 12.21
C GLY A 226 5.42 15.36 13.44
N CYS A 227 4.09 15.51 13.57
CA CYS A 227 3.42 15.95 14.79
C CYS A 227 3.61 14.90 15.88
N GLN A 228 4.01 15.33 17.07
CA GLN A 228 4.34 14.46 18.21
C GLN A 228 3.23 14.45 19.25
N THR A 229 2.67 15.62 19.54
CA THR A 229 1.63 15.80 20.56
C THR A 229 0.55 16.76 20.08
N ALA A 230 -0.65 16.60 20.63
CA ALA A 230 -1.76 17.56 20.50
C ALA A 230 -2.30 17.93 21.89
N LYS A 231 -2.70 19.18 22.04
CA LYS A 231 -3.33 19.72 23.25
C LYS A 231 -4.52 20.57 22.84
N ARG A 232 -5.71 20.22 23.32
CA ARG A 232 -6.90 21.05 23.17
C ARG A 232 -6.92 22.10 24.27
N THR A 233 -6.62 23.35 23.90
CA THR A 233 -6.45 24.48 24.83
C THR A 233 -7.77 25.21 25.10
N VAL A 234 -8.71 25.14 24.18
CA VAL A 234 -10.08 25.68 24.33
C VAL A 234 -11.07 24.64 23.83
N SER A 235 -12.15 24.43 24.59
CA SER A 235 -13.32 23.70 24.13
C SER A 235 -14.59 24.27 24.76
N ASN A 236 -15.41 24.93 23.97
CA ASN A 236 -16.66 25.54 24.43
C ASN A 236 -17.71 25.58 23.31
N ALA A 237 -18.87 26.19 23.56
CA ALA A 237 -19.96 26.25 22.58
C ALA A 237 -19.58 26.95 21.26
N ASP A 238 -18.60 27.86 21.28
CA ASP A 238 -18.28 28.73 20.16
C ASP A 238 -17.12 28.21 19.32
N ARG A 239 -16.16 27.52 19.95
CA ARG A 239 -14.96 27.03 19.24
C ARG A 239 -14.19 25.95 20.00
N ASP A 240 -13.32 25.28 19.25
CA ASP A 240 -12.20 24.50 19.76
C ASP A 240 -10.88 25.11 19.29
N GLU A 241 -9.87 25.10 20.16
CA GLU A 241 -8.49 25.47 19.82
C GLU A 241 -7.59 24.30 20.16
N VAL A 242 -6.80 23.85 19.18
CA VAL A 242 -5.88 22.72 19.34
C VAL A 242 -4.49 23.14 18.89
N VAL A 243 -3.51 22.90 19.76
CA VAL A 243 -2.09 23.14 19.47
C VAL A 243 -1.40 21.80 19.31
N GLY A 244 -0.64 21.64 18.23
CA GLY A 244 0.23 20.50 17.97
C GLY A 244 1.69 20.90 17.96
N LYS A 245 2.56 20.00 18.42
CA LYS A 245 4.02 20.18 18.41
C LYS A 245 4.66 19.21 17.43
N TRP A 246 5.49 19.74 16.54
CA TRP A 246 6.30 18.97 15.60
C TRP A 246 7.76 18.95 16.06
N SER A 247 8.51 17.98 15.56
CA SER A 247 9.95 17.93 15.79
C SER A 247 10.67 19.22 15.35
N GLY A 248 11.76 19.55 16.05
CA GLY A 248 12.54 20.76 15.77
C GLY A 248 11.89 22.07 16.22
N GLY A 249 11.01 22.02 17.23
CA GLY A 249 10.39 23.21 17.84
C GLY A 249 9.31 23.87 16.99
N ARG A 250 8.83 23.18 15.95
CA ARG A 250 7.76 23.66 15.07
C ARG A 250 6.40 23.49 15.75
N GLU A 251 5.49 24.43 15.53
CA GLU A 251 4.18 24.44 16.19
C GLU A 251 3.05 24.69 15.21
N GLY A 252 1.96 23.94 15.36
CA GLY A 252 0.75 24.09 14.57
C GLY A 252 -0.45 24.40 15.46
N GLN A 253 -1.37 25.25 15.00
CA GLN A 253 -2.63 25.52 15.67
C GLN A 253 -3.80 25.31 14.70
N PHE A 254 -4.86 24.69 15.21
CA PHE A 254 -6.15 24.63 14.54
C PHE A 254 -7.23 25.29 15.41
N SER A 255 -7.99 26.20 14.80
CA SER A 255 -9.15 26.86 15.39
C SER A 255 -10.42 26.38 14.68
N GLY A 256 -11.20 25.53 15.37
CA GLY A 256 -12.48 25.04 14.89
C GLY A 256 -13.59 26.00 15.31
N VAL A 257 -14.16 26.76 14.38
CA VAL A 257 -15.12 27.83 14.66
C VAL A 257 -16.56 27.34 14.48
N ARG A 258 -17.38 27.44 15.52
CA ARG A 258 -18.84 27.24 15.48
C ARG A 258 -19.60 28.56 15.46
N LYS A 259 -19.15 29.52 16.26
CA LYS A 259 -19.71 30.87 16.34
C LYS A 259 -18.58 31.91 16.35
N GLY A 260 -18.83 33.05 15.74
CA GLY A 260 -17.88 34.17 15.68
C GLY A 260 -17.01 34.16 14.42
N THR A 261 -15.78 34.66 14.57
CA THR A 261 -14.80 34.88 13.49
C THR A 261 -13.49 34.15 13.80
N PRO A 262 -12.70 33.78 12.77
CA PRO A 262 -12.94 33.98 11.34
C PRO A 262 -14.02 33.06 10.75
N LYS A 263 -14.66 33.49 9.66
CA LYS A 263 -15.62 32.68 8.89
C LYS A 263 -14.90 31.98 7.73
N GLY A 264 -15.35 30.77 7.39
CA GLY A 264 -14.79 30.03 6.26
C GLY A 264 -13.45 29.37 6.58
N TYR A 265 -12.66 29.12 5.54
CA TYR A 265 -11.42 28.36 5.62
C TYR A 265 -10.23 29.30 5.40
N GLY A 266 -9.20 29.17 6.24
CA GLY A 266 -8.03 30.02 6.12
C GLY A 266 -6.96 29.73 7.16
N GLY A 267 -5.97 30.61 7.22
CA GLY A 267 -4.86 30.48 8.15
C GLY A 267 -3.66 31.36 7.80
N THR A 268 -2.69 31.37 8.69
CA THR A 268 -1.39 32.01 8.51
C THR A 268 -0.27 31.02 8.80
N ALA A 269 0.88 31.21 8.17
CA ALA A 269 2.08 30.40 8.37
C ALA A 269 3.30 31.30 8.45
N VAL A 270 4.34 30.87 9.18
CA VAL A 270 5.59 31.62 9.32
C VAL A 270 6.68 30.90 8.53
N GLY A 271 7.01 31.48 7.37
CA GLY A 271 8.09 31.04 6.49
C GLY A 271 9.38 31.86 6.69
N LYS A 272 10.31 31.74 5.74
CA LYS A 272 11.64 32.38 5.79
C LYS A 272 11.59 33.91 5.87
N ASN A 273 10.56 34.53 5.26
CA ASN A 273 10.42 35.98 5.13
C ASN A 273 9.37 36.57 6.07
N GLY A 274 8.84 35.78 7.01
CA GLY A 274 7.79 36.20 7.93
C GLY A 274 6.46 35.48 7.70
N GLU A 275 5.37 36.15 8.11
CA GLU A 275 4.03 35.59 8.07
C GLU A 275 3.40 35.68 6.68
N VAL A 276 2.78 34.58 6.23
CA VAL A 276 2.14 34.43 4.93
C VAL A 276 0.77 33.77 5.09
N ALA A 277 -0.18 34.11 4.21
CA ALA A 277 -1.50 33.50 4.21
C ALA A 277 -1.45 32.06 3.67
N VAL A 278 -2.19 31.15 4.32
CA VAL A 278 -2.37 29.75 3.88
C VAL A 278 -3.29 29.65 2.66
N GLY A 279 -4.19 30.62 2.46
CA GLY A 279 -5.22 30.59 1.42
C GLY A 279 -6.51 29.90 1.88
N GLY A 280 -7.47 29.77 0.96
CA GLY A 280 -8.81 29.27 1.26
C GLY A 280 -9.25 28.14 0.33
N TYR A 281 -10.56 28.01 0.14
CA TYR A 281 -11.15 26.98 -0.70
C TYR A 281 -11.19 27.36 -2.19
N ASP A 282 -10.57 26.55 -3.05
CA ASP A 282 -10.46 26.77 -4.50
C ASP A 282 -11.45 25.92 -5.34
N GLY A 283 -12.48 25.37 -4.71
CA GLY A 283 -13.42 24.45 -5.35
C GLY A 283 -12.96 22.98 -5.33
N TYR A 284 -13.79 22.10 -5.89
CA TYR A 284 -13.58 20.65 -5.89
C TYR A 284 -12.66 20.14 -7.01
N LYS A 285 -12.47 20.94 -8.07
CA LYS A 285 -11.73 20.51 -9.27
C LYS A 285 -10.27 20.09 -8.97
N PRO A 286 -9.50 20.81 -8.12
CA PRO A 286 -8.13 20.39 -7.80
C PRO A 286 -8.05 18.99 -7.19
N LEU A 287 -8.96 18.67 -6.25
CA LEU A 287 -9.07 17.32 -5.69
C LEU A 287 -9.45 16.28 -6.75
N LEU A 288 -10.47 16.57 -7.56
CA LEU A 288 -10.93 15.62 -8.58
C LEU A 288 -9.84 15.28 -9.61
N VAL A 289 -8.97 16.24 -9.95
CA VAL A 289 -7.80 15.98 -10.81
C VAL A 289 -6.86 14.97 -10.18
N GLU A 290 -6.58 15.08 -8.88
CA GLU A 290 -5.72 14.13 -8.17
C GLU A 290 -6.37 12.76 -8.00
N ILE A 291 -7.70 12.70 -7.77
CA ILE A 291 -8.46 11.45 -7.79
C ILE A 291 -8.35 10.77 -9.16
N ALA A 292 -8.48 11.53 -10.25
CA ALA A 292 -8.38 11.01 -11.60
C ALA A 292 -6.98 10.47 -11.95
N LYS A 293 -5.91 11.11 -11.45
CA LYS A 293 -4.54 10.60 -11.56
C LYS A 293 -4.36 9.32 -10.76
N PHE A 294 -4.87 9.31 -9.52
CA PHE A 294 -4.85 8.14 -8.66
C PHE A 294 -5.53 6.94 -9.32
N PHE A 295 -6.75 7.11 -9.85
CA PHE A 295 -7.49 6.04 -10.51
C PHE A 295 -6.78 5.43 -11.73
N ARG A 296 -5.96 6.20 -12.45
CA ARG A 296 -5.16 5.67 -13.56
C ARG A 296 -3.88 4.98 -13.12
N THR A 297 -3.30 5.40 -12.00
CA THR A 297 -1.93 5.02 -11.63
C THR A 297 -1.86 4.09 -10.42
N GLY A 298 -2.93 4.01 -9.63
CA GLY A 298 -2.92 3.41 -8.30
C GLY A 298 -2.06 4.17 -7.28
N LYS A 299 -1.48 5.32 -7.62
CA LYS A 299 -0.58 6.07 -6.74
C LYS A 299 -1.33 7.15 -5.99
N ALA A 300 -1.47 6.97 -4.68
CA ALA A 300 -2.11 7.93 -3.80
C ALA A 300 -1.29 9.25 -3.74
N PRO A 301 -1.93 10.43 -3.89
CA PRO A 301 -1.27 11.73 -3.75
C PRO A 301 -1.01 12.11 -2.29
N VAL A 302 -1.62 11.38 -1.34
CA VAL A 302 -1.47 11.54 0.11
C VAL A 302 -1.05 10.18 0.66
N SER A 303 -0.02 10.16 1.50
CA SER A 303 0.44 8.91 2.10
C SER A 303 -0.49 8.47 3.23
N GLU A 304 -0.55 7.15 3.45
CA GLU A 304 -1.27 6.57 4.60
C GLU A 304 -0.78 7.18 5.91
N GLU A 305 0.54 7.34 6.07
CA GLU A 305 1.12 7.87 7.30
C GLU A 305 0.60 9.28 7.60
N GLU A 306 0.51 10.14 6.59
CA GLU A 306 0.00 11.51 6.77
C GLU A 306 -1.48 11.50 7.13
N THR A 307 -2.31 10.66 6.48
CA THR A 307 -3.72 10.52 6.82
C THR A 307 -3.93 10.01 8.25
N LEU A 308 -3.19 8.97 8.67
CA LEU A 308 -3.27 8.43 10.02
C LEU A 308 -2.75 9.40 11.08
N GLU A 309 -1.76 10.23 10.75
CA GLU A 309 -1.28 11.28 11.64
C GLU A 309 -2.31 12.40 11.84
N ILE A 310 -3.03 12.81 10.78
CA ILE A 310 -4.17 13.74 10.87
C ILE A 310 -5.24 13.21 11.83
N TYR A 311 -5.61 11.94 11.67
CA TYR A 311 -6.60 11.30 12.55
C TYR A 311 -6.07 11.16 13.98
N SER A 312 -4.79 10.86 14.14
CA SER A 312 -4.15 10.78 15.47
C SER A 312 -4.13 12.14 16.16
N PHE A 313 -3.92 13.24 15.42
CA PHE A 313 -4.01 14.59 15.97
C PHE A 313 -5.41 14.91 16.48
N MET A 314 -6.44 14.60 15.68
CA MET A 314 -7.83 14.84 16.09
C MET A 314 -8.23 13.95 17.28
N GLU A 315 -7.85 12.67 17.29
CA GLU A 315 -8.09 11.77 18.42
C GLU A 315 -7.35 12.22 19.68
N ALA A 316 -6.10 12.66 19.55
CA ALA A 316 -5.31 13.20 20.66
C ALA A 316 -5.92 14.52 21.19
N ALA A 317 -6.51 15.35 20.34
CA ALA A 317 -7.23 16.55 20.75
C ALA A 317 -8.50 16.21 21.56
N ASP A 318 -9.23 15.18 21.17
CA ASP A 318 -10.40 14.71 21.91
C ASP A 318 -10.01 14.03 23.21
N GLU A 319 -8.92 13.26 23.22
CA GLU A 319 -8.36 12.71 24.45
C GLU A 319 -7.86 13.81 25.39
N SER A 320 -7.23 14.86 24.84
CA SER A 320 -6.83 16.04 25.59
C SER A 320 -8.04 16.69 26.27
N LYS A 321 -9.17 16.83 25.55
CA LYS A 321 -10.44 17.29 26.12
C LYS A 321 -10.87 16.44 27.32
N ARG A 322 -10.87 15.10 27.14
CA ARG A 322 -11.25 14.13 28.17
C ARG A 322 -10.36 14.21 29.41
N GLN A 323 -9.10 14.56 29.22
CA GLN A 323 -8.09 14.73 30.28
C GLN A 323 -7.97 16.18 30.80
N GLY A 324 -8.99 17.03 30.61
CA GLY A 324 -8.98 18.40 31.14
C GLY A 324 -7.96 19.33 30.47
N GLY A 325 -7.65 19.09 29.19
CA GLY A 325 -6.70 19.87 28.41
C GLY A 325 -5.25 19.43 28.55
N ALA A 326 -4.97 18.21 29.01
CA ALA A 326 -3.62 17.65 29.08
C ALA A 326 -3.01 17.46 27.68
N GLU A 327 -1.68 17.51 27.56
CA GLU A 327 -0.99 17.24 26.30
C GLU A 327 -0.96 15.72 26.03
N VAL A 328 -1.38 15.28 24.84
CA VAL A 328 -1.52 13.86 24.48
C VAL A 328 -0.61 13.53 23.30
N SER A 329 0.10 12.40 23.38
CA SER A 329 0.94 11.90 22.29
C SER A 329 0.12 11.31 21.15
N LEU A 330 0.45 11.66 19.91
CA LEU A 330 -0.15 11.03 18.73
C LEU A 330 0.22 9.54 18.64
N ALA A 331 1.46 9.19 19.00
CA ALA A 331 1.92 7.81 18.97
C ALA A 331 1.15 6.91 19.95
N SER A 332 0.73 7.44 21.11
CA SER A 332 -0.02 6.66 22.09
C SER A 332 -1.44 6.35 21.62
N VAL A 333 -2.16 7.33 21.05
CA VAL A 333 -3.51 7.12 20.51
C VAL A 333 -3.48 6.23 19.26
N LEU A 334 -2.48 6.38 18.39
CA LEU A 334 -2.30 5.52 17.21
C LEU A 334 -1.99 4.07 17.60
N LYS A 335 -1.14 3.84 18.62
CA LYS A 335 -0.86 2.49 19.13
C LYS A 335 -2.13 1.82 19.66
N LYS A 336 -2.95 2.55 20.42
CA LYS A 336 -4.24 2.06 20.93
C LYS A 336 -5.19 1.74 19.77
N ALA A 337 -5.28 2.61 18.78
CA ALA A 337 -6.13 2.42 17.61
C ALA A 337 -5.71 1.22 16.76
N LYS A 338 -4.40 1.01 16.51
CA LYS A 338 -3.87 -0.16 15.82
C LYS A 338 -4.25 -1.47 16.51
N LYS A 339 -4.08 -1.53 17.84
CA LYS A 339 -4.52 -2.71 18.61
C LYS A 339 -6.03 -2.95 18.45
N ALA A 340 -6.84 -1.91 18.60
CA ALA A 340 -8.30 -2.03 18.47
C ALA A 340 -8.74 -2.37 17.03
N ALA A 341 -8.03 -1.89 16.01
CA ALA A 341 -8.30 -2.17 14.61
C ALA A 341 -8.04 -3.65 14.31
N HIS A 342 -6.90 -4.17 14.77
CA HIS A 342 -6.57 -5.59 14.66
C HIS A 342 -7.64 -6.47 15.33
N GLU A 343 -8.04 -6.15 16.57
CA GLU A 343 -9.11 -6.87 17.28
C GLU A 343 -10.46 -6.77 16.57
N LYS A 344 -10.80 -5.60 16.02
CA LYS A 344 -12.06 -5.37 15.29
C LYS A 344 -12.10 -6.17 14.00
N LEU A 345 -11.05 -6.08 13.20
CA LEU A 345 -10.94 -6.81 11.96
C LEU A 345 -10.94 -8.33 12.23
N ALA A 346 -10.32 -8.81 13.30
CA ALA A 346 -10.31 -10.23 13.64
C ALA A 346 -11.71 -10.76 13.94
N LYS A 347 -12.57 -9.94 14.55
CA LYS A 347 -13.99 -10.26 14.79
C LYS A 347 -14.86 -10.21 13.54
N LEU A 348 -14.45 -9.47 12.53
CA LEU A 348 -15.17 -9.38 11.27
C LEU A 348 -14.80 -10.53 10.30
N ASP A 349 -13.99 -11.50 10.73
CA ASP A 349 -13.30 -12.46 9.86
C ASP A 349 -12.48 -11.78 8.74
N LEU A 350 -12.07 -10.51 8.97
CA LEU A 350 -11.44 -9.63 7.99
C LEU A 350 -10.04 -9.12 8.39
N ALA A 351 -9.58 -9.31 9.63
CA ALA A 351 -8.14 -9.41 9.92
C ALA A 351 -7.82 -10.88 9.97
N ASP A 352 -6.72 -11.23 9.32
CA ASP A 352 -6.42 -12.57 8.88
C ASP A 352 -7.45 -13.12 7.87
N SER A 353 -7.31 -12.68 6.60
CA SER A 353 -7.41 -13.67 5.50
C SER A 353 -5.99 -13.98 5.05
N GLY A 354 -5.26 -14.93 5.61
CA GLY A 354 -5.71 -16.29 5.88
C GLY A 354 -6.60 -16.46 7.11
N SER A 355 -7.90 -16.64 6.87
CA SER A 355 -8.80 -17.13 7.88
C SER A 355 -8.38 -18.59 8.07
N ALA A 356 -8.43 -19.09 9.29
CA ALA A 356 -8.21 -20.50 9.58
C ALA A 356 -9.12 -21.44 8.75
N ALA A 357 -10.16 -20.91 8.09
CA ALA A 357 -11.01 -21.64 7.16
C ALA A 357 -10.44 -21.76 5.73
N ASP A 358 -9.51 -20.91 5.30
CA ASP A 358 -8.89 -20.91 3.96
C ASP A 358 -7.36 -21.04 3.95
N GLU A 359 -6.75 -21.26 5.11
CA GLU A 359 -5.36 -21.69 5.19
C GLU A 359 -5.12 -23.01 4.44
N ASN A 360 -3.96 -23.11 3.82
CA ASN A 360 -3.52 -24.27 3.06
C ASN A 360 -4.52 -24.64 1.94
N LYS A 361 -4.99 -23.62 1.21
CA LYS A 361 -5.76 -23.78 -0.02
C LYS A 361 -5.26 -22.84 -1.09
N LEU A 362 -5.53 -23.21 -2.34
CA LEU A 362 -5.35 -22.32 -3.49
C LEU A 362 -6.63 -21.52 -3.73
N THR A 363 -6.48 -20.22 -3.97
CA THR A 363 -7.55 -19.37 -4.49
C THR A 363 -7.93 -19.78 -5.91
N ALA A 364 -9.08 -19.31 -6.40
CA ALA A 364 -9.48 -19.56 -7.78
C ALA A 364 -8.46 -18.99 -8.79
N ALA A 365 -7.92 -17.81 -8.51
CA ALA A 365 -6.89 -17.17 -9.33
C ALA A 365 -5.57 -17.97 -9.33
N GLU A 366 -5.14 -18.45 -8.16
CA GLU A 366 -3.95 -19.31 -8.03
C GLU A 366 -4.12 -20.62 -8.81
N LYS A 367 -5.29 -21.27 -8.70
CA LYS A 367 -5.60 -22.47 -9.50
C LYS A 367 -5.56 -22.19 -11.00
N ALA A 368 -6.16 -21.08 -11.44
CA ALA A 368 -6.18 -20.69 -12.84
C ALA A 368 -4.77 -20.37 -13.38
N ALA A 369 -3.91 -19.79 -12.56
CA ALA A 369 -2.52 -19.49 -12.90
C ALA A 369 -1.60 -20.73 -12.81
N GLY A 370 -2.09 -21.89 -12.37
CA GLY A 370 -1.31 -23.13 -12.32
C GLY A 370 -0.52 -23.35 -11.03
N TRP A 371 -0.81 -22.59 -9.96
CA TRP A 371 -0.20 -22.83 -8.66
C TRP A 371 -0.56 -24.21 -8.11
N LYS A 372 0.38 -24.80 -7.38
CA LYS A 372 0.23 -26.07 -6.69
C LYS A 372 0.36 -25.83 -5.20
N LEU A 373 -0.57 -26.43 -4.45
CA LEU A 373 -0.48 -26.48 -3.00
C LEU A 373 0.48 -27.61 -2.62
N LEU A 374 1.56 -27.30 -1.93
CA LEU A 374 2.53 -28.30 -1.46
C LEU A 374 2.18 -28.82 -0.07
N PHE A 375 1.49 -28.04 0.77
CA PHE A 375 1.08 -28.47 2.10
C PHE A 375 -0.41 -28.24 2.32
N ASN A 376 -1.10 -29.26 2.83
CA ASN A 376 -2.56 -29.29 2.98
C ASN A 376 -3.05 -28.89 4.38
N GLY A 377 -2.16 -28.52 5.30
CA GLY A 377 -2.50 -28.15 6.67
C GLY A 377 -2.80 -29.32 7.61
N LYS A 378 -2.78 -30.57 7.12
CA LYS A 378 -3.32 -31.73 7.86
C LYS A 378 -2.33 -32.87 8.04
N ASN A 379 -1.49 -33.13 7.04
CA ASN A 379 -0.54 -34.24 7.07
C ASN A 379 0.66 -33.99 6.15
N TYR A 380 1.64 -34.89 6.22
CA TYR A 380 2.89 -34.83 5.47
C TYR A 380 2.79 -35.46 4.07
N GLN A 381 1.60 -35.50 3.45
CA GLN A 381 1.47 -36.01 2.09
C GLN A 381 2.35 -35.20 1.12
N GLY A 382 3.22 -35.89 0.38
CA GLY A 382 4.21 -35.25 -0.49
C GLY A 382 5.47 -34.76 0.23
N TRP A 383 5.65 -35.04 1.51
CA TRP A 383 6.82 -34.63 2.30
C TRP A 383 7.58 -35.83 2.87
N LYS A 384 8.91 -35.69 2.99
CA LYS A 384 9.80 -36.67 3.62
C LYS A 384 10.95 -35.97 4.34
N CYS A 385 11.59 -36.64 5.32
CA CYS A 385 12.85 -36.13 5.86
C CYS A 385 13.97 -36.27 4.82
N SER A 386 14.94 -35.35 4.82
CA SER A 386 16.09 -35.38 3.91
C SER A 386 16.93 -36.66 4.03
N ASN A 387 16.95 -37.29 5.21
CA ASN A 387 17.63 -38.56 5.46
C ASN A 387 16.80 -39.81 5.10
N GLY A 388 15.60 -39.63 4.53
CA GLY A 388 14.69 -40.72 4.14
C GLY A 388 13.86 -41.33 5.28
N LYS A 389 14.01 -40.87 6.52
CA LYS A 389 13.17 -41.31 7.64
C LYS A 389 11.75 -40.73 7.55
N SER A 390 10.81 -41.37 8.24
CA SER A 390 9.48 -40.79 8.49
C SER A 390 9.58 -39.51 9.29
N ILE A 391 8.68 -38.57 9.03
CA ILE A 391 8.62 -37.29 9.73
C ILE A 391 7.96 -37.51 11.10
N ALA A 392 8.70 -37.19 12.17
CA ALA A 392 8.23 -37.28 13.56
C ALA A 392 7.75 -35.93 14.12
N ALA A 393 7.84 -34.87 13.31
CA ALA A 393 7.42 -33.52 13.68
C ALA A 393 5.90 -33.45 13.95
N PRO A 394 5.46 -32.44 14.71
CA PRO A 394 4.04 -32.13 14.82
C PRO A 394 3.56 -31.24 13.66
N ILE A 395 2.25 -31.32 13.40
CA ILE A 395 1.49 -30.26 12.72
C ILE A 395 0.75 -29.51 13.82
N GLU A 396 0.99 -28.20 13.92
CA GLU A 396 0.39 -27.34 14.94
C GLU A 396 -0.41 -26.24 14.22
N ASP A 397 -1.69 -26.10 14.57
CA ASP A 397 -2.59 -25.07 14.03
C ASP A 397 -2.54 -24.95 12.50
N GLY A 398 -2.60 -26.08 11.80
CA GLY A 398 -2.57 -26.10 10.35
C GLY A 398 -1.21 -25.78 9.72
N ALA A 399 -0.11 -25.78 10.49
CA ALA A 399 1.22 -25.46 10.02
C ALA A 399 2.21 -26.64 10.14
N LEU A 400 3.14 -26.75 9.20
CA LEU A 400 4.32 -27.61 9.32
C LEU A 400 5.26 -27.04 10.38
N VAL A 401 5.69 -27.86 11.32
CA VAL A 401 6.65 -27.48 12.36
C VAL A 401 7.85 -28.43 12.31
N PRO A 402 8.92 -28.13 11.56
CA PRO A 402 10.03 -29.05 11.36
C PRO A 402 10.78 -29.47 12.63
N TYR A 403 10.55 -28.81 13.76
CA TYR A 403 11.18 -29.11 15.04
C TYR A 403 11.03 -30.57 15.44
N LYS A 404 12.17 -31.23 15.70
CA LYS A 404 12.26 -32.67 16.02
C LYS A 404 11.66 -33.57 14.92
N SER A 405 11.82 -33.19 13.65
CA SER A 405 11.32 -33.96 12.50
C SER A 405 11.99 -35.33 12.35
N GLY A 406 13.18 -35.51 12.91
CA GLY A 406 14.00 -36.72 12.74
C GLY A 406 14.98 -36.65 11.56
N GLY A 407 15.00 -35.54 10.82
CA GLY A 407 15.98 -35.21 9.79
C GLY A 407 16.43 -33.75 9.90
N TYR A 408 17.43 -33.36 9.12
CA TYR A 408 17.89 -31.96 9.09
C TYR A 408 16.91 -31.05 8.35
N LEU A 409 16.28 -31.57 7.28
CA LEU A 409 15.19 -30.91 6.57
C LEU A 409 13.97 -31.83 6.50
N ILE A 410 12.78 -31.23 6.49
CA ILE A 410 11.60 -31.82 5.86
C ILE A 410 11.52 -31.24 4.44
N VAL A 411 11.54 -32.10 3.42
CA VAL A 411 11.53 -31.70 2.01
C VAL A 411 10.29 -32.22 1.29
N TYR A 412 9.82 -31.46 0.30
CA TYR A 412 8.83 -31.95 -0.64
C TYR A 412 9.45 -33.07 -1.48
N ASP A 413 8.71 -34.13 -1.78
CA ASP A 413 9.24 -35.36 -2.37
C ASP A 413 9.60 -35.25 -3.86
N LYS A 414 9.23 -34.13 -4.50
CA LYS A 414 9.53 -33.80 -5.90
C LYS A 414 10.52 -32.62 -6.00
N PRO A 415 11.54 -32.71 -6.87
CA PRO A 415 12.42 -31.57 -7.18
C PRO A 415 11.82 -30.63 -8.24
N PHE A 416 12.13 -29.35 -8.14
CA PHE A 416 11.66 -28.27 -9.02
C PHE A 416 12.85 -27.52 -9.65
N SER A 417 12.66 -26.98 -10.87
CA SER A 417 13.69 -26.22 -11.60
C SER A 417 13.47 -24.71 -11.47
N ASP A 418 12.72 -24.13 -12.41
CA ASP A 418 12.29 -22.74 -12.36
C ASP A 418 10.90 -22.68 -11.71
N PHE A 419 10.75 -21.80 -10.72
CA PHE A 419 9.53 -21.71 -9.93
C PHE A 419 9.39 -20.36 -9.23
N GLU A 420 8.14 -20.02 -8.91
CA GLU A 420 7.79 -19.11 -7.82
C GLU A 420 7.26 -19.93 -6.64
N PHE A 421 7.76 -19.65 -5.45
CA PHE A 421 7.37 -20.31 -4.22
C PHE A 421 6.85 -19.26 -3.24
N LYS A 422 5.79 -19.60 -2.50
CA LYS A 422 5.21 -18.75 -1.45
C LYS A 422 4.92 -19.58 -0.21
N CYS A 423 5.19 -19.01 0.96
CA CYS A 423 4.69 -19.52 2.23
C CYS A 423 4.58 -18.41 3.27
N ASP A 424 3.79 -18.65 4.31
CA ASP A 424 3.81 -17.83 5.52
C ASP A 424 4.62 -18.55 6.59
N VAL A 425 5.54 -17.83 7.23
CA VAL A 425 6.39 -18.31 8.31
C VAL A 425 6.11 -17.53 9.60
N LYS A 426 5.95 -18.24 10.71
CA LYS A 426 5.90 -17.67 12.05
C LYS A 426 7.07 -18.21 12.86
N MET A 427 7.73 -17.35 13.62
CA MET A 427 8.91 -17.71 14.43
C MET A 427 8.79 -17.19 15.87
N PRO A 428 9.42 -17.85 16.85
CA PRO A 428 9.49 -17.41 18.24
C PRO A 428 10.52 -16.29 18.43
N GLU A 429 10.62 -15.76 19.65
CA GLU A 429 11.57 -14.66 19.99
C GLU A 429 13.02 -15.02 19.71
N GLU A 430 13.39 -16.29 19.90
CA GLU A 430 14.71 -16.83 19.59
C GLU A 430 14.57 -17.96 18.58
N CYS A 431 15.05 -17.71 17.37
CA CYS A 431 14.91 -18.61 16.24
C CYS A 431 16.14 -18.53 15.34
N ASN A 432 16.63 -19.71 14.95
CA ASN A 432 17.46 -19.89 13.77
C ASN A 432 16.91 -21.09 12.99
N SER A 433 16.54 -20.86 11.73
CA SER A 433 16.01 -21.84 10.79
C SER A 433 16.25 -21.32 9.36
N GLY A 434 15.81 -22.08 8.35
CA GLY A 434 15.94 -21.71 6.96
C GLY A 434 14.96 -22.45 6.05
N ILE A 435 14.59 -21.78 4.95
CA ILE A 435 13.86 -22.38 3.84
C ILE A 435 14.89 -22.76 2.78
N PHE A 436 15.11 -24.06 2.61
CA PHE A 436 16.06 -24.59 1.64
C PHE A 436 15.39 -24.80 0.29
N PHE A 437 16.08 -24.45 -0.80
CA PHE A 437 15.56 -24.62 -2.15
C PHE A 437 16.67 -24.93 -3.15
N ARG A 438 16.29 -25.60 -4.25
CA ARG A 438 17.22 -26.19 -5.22
C ARG A 438 18.30 -27.06 -4.57
N VAL A 439 17.94 -27.81 -3.52
CA VAL A 439 18.86 -28.76 -2.88
C VAL A 439 19.17 -29.92 -3.83
N GLY A 440 20.43 -30.06 -4.23
CA GLY A 440 20.90 -31.12 -5.13
C GLY A 440 21.08 -32.47 -4.45
N ASP A 441 21.73 -32.48 -3.28
CA ASP A 441 21.97 -33.68 -2.48
C ASP A 441 21.34 -33.53 -1.10
N LEU A 442 20.33 -34.36 -0.83
CA LEU A 442 19.64 -34.38 0.47
C LEU A 442 20.55 -34.85 1.62
N LYS A 443 21.70 -35.48 1.33
CA LYS A 443 22.71 -35.83 2.34
C LYS A 443 23.63 -34.66 2.70
N ASP A 444 23.75 -33.67 1.81
CA ASP A 444 24.54 -32.45 2.04
C ASP A 444 23.77 -31.18 1.63
N PRO A 445 22.60 -30.92 2.24
CA PRO A 445 21.75 -29.81 1.84
C PRO A 445 22.39 -28.45 2.06
N VAL A 446 23.28 -28.34 3.06
CA VAL A 446 23.98 -27.10 3.43
C VAL A 446 24.97 -26.65 2.36
N GLN A 447 25.56 -27.59 1.62
CA GLN A 447 26.53 -27.28 0.57
C GLN A 447 25.95 -27.33 -0.84
N THR A 448 24.78 -27.95 -1.03
CA THR A 448 24.22 -28.23 -2.35
C THR A 448 22.88 -27.56 -2.63
N GLY A 449 22.40 -26.70 -1.72
CA GLY A 449 21.18 -25.92 -1.90
C GLY A 449 21.37 -24.45 -1.49
N PHE A 450 20.43 -23.62 -1.94
CA PHE A 450 20.26 -22.28 -1.42
C PHE A 450 19.38 -22.30 -0.18
N GLU A 451 19.50 -21.27 0.64
CA GLU A 451 18.76 -21.11 1.89
C GLU A 451 18.28 -19.66 2.00
N ALA A 452 16.97 -19.46 2.15
CA ALA A 452 16.41 -18.19 2.58
C ALA A 452 16.34 -18.22 4.11
N GLN A 453 17.07 -17.31 4.74
CA GLN A 453 17.30 -17.36 6.17
C GLN A 453 16.08 -16.95 7.00
N VAL A 454 15.80 -17.71 8.07
CA VAL A 454 14.74 -17.43 9.05
C VAL A 454 15.39 -17.27 10.42
N LEU A 455 15.77 -16.03 10.74
CA LEU A 455 16.42 -15.68 11.99
C LEU A 455 15.59 -14.66 12.77
N SER A 456 15.41 -14.86 14.07
CA SER A 456 14.86 -13.83 14.96
C SER A 456 15.82 -12.65 15.08
N GLY A 457 15.30 -11.43 14.97
CA GLY A 457 16.10 -10.20 15.14
C GLY A 457 15.75 -9.14 14.11
N LYS A 458 16.53 -8.05 14.12
CA LYS A 458 16.35 -6.89 13.21
C LYS A 458 17.58 -6.60 12.36
N GLY A 459 18.59 -7.47 12.39
CA GLY A 459 19.81 -7.31 11.62
C GLY A 459 19.54 -7.44 10.11
N THR A 460 20.50 -6.95 9.31
CA THR A 460 20.46 -7.00 7.85
C THR A 460 21.77 -7.54 7.27
N GLY A 461 22.47 -8.39 8.02
CA GLY A 461 23.67 -9.09 7.60
C GLY A 461 23.40 -10.32 6.75
N MET A 462 24.48 -10.97 6.31
CA MET A 462 24.45 -12.17 5.44
C MET A 462 23.78 -13.40 6.08
N HIS A 463 23.53 -13.37 7.38
CA HIS A 463 22.92 -14.44 8.17
C HIS A 463 21.62 -14.01 8.85
N ASP A 464 21.12 -12.81 8.54
CA ASP A 464 19.86 -12.31 9.07
C ASP A 464 18.66 -12.68 8.19
N PHE A 465 17.45 -12.49 8.72
CA PHE A 465 16.19 -12.86 8.07
C PHE A 465 16.09 -12.32 6.64
N GLY A 466 15.73 -13.20 5.70
CA GLY A 466 15.56 -12.85 4.28
C GLY A 466 16.85 -12.78 3.47
N ALA A 467 18.02 -13.00 4.09
CA ALA A 467 19.26 -13.22 3.36
C ALA A 467 19.14 -14.45 2.44
N ILE A 468 19.81 -14.41 1.29
CA ILE A 468 20.23 -15.64 0.64
C ILE A 468 21.47 -16.08 1.40
N TYR A 469 21.29 -17.02 2.32
CA TYR A 469 22.17 -17.25 3.47
C TYR A 469 23.63 -17.37 3.04
N ASP A 470 24.46 -16.56 3.69
CA ASP A 470 25.90 -16.50 3.52
C ASP A 470 26.38 -16.03 2.12
N LEU A 471 25.47 -15.68 1.21
CA LEU A 471 25.77 -15.12 -0.12
C LEU A 471 25.37 -13.65 -0.24
N VAL A 472 24.10 -13.32 0.02
CA VAL A 472 23.56 -11.97 -0.18
C VAL A 472 22.74 -11.54 1.01
N ALA A 473 23.15 -10.43 1.62
CA ALA A 473 22.46 -9.78 2.72
C ALA A 473 21.15 -9.16 2.24
N PRO A 474 20.11 -9.16 3.09
CA PRO A 474 18.85 -8.52 2.75
C PRO A 474 19.05 -6.99 2.76
N ALA A 475 18.51 -6.29 1.76
CA ALA A 475 18.52 -4.83 1.70
C ALA A 475 17.78 -4.19 2.89
N ALA A 476 16.81 -4.90 3.46
CA ALA A 476 16.15 -4.55 4.71
C ALA A 476 15.57 -5.81 5.36
N ASN A 477 15.53 -5.84 6.68
CA ASN A 477 14.79 -6.86 7.41
C ASN A 477 13.32 -6.45 7.48
N GLN A 478 12.46 -7.18 6.75
CA GLN A 478 11.02 -6.94 6.67
C GLN A 478 10.22 -7.99 7.45
N ALA A 479 10.86 -8.76 8.33
CA ALA A 479 10.18 -9.75 9.14
C ALA A 479 9.14 -9.10 10.07
N SER A 480 8.00 -9.77 10.25
CA SER A 480 7.01 -9.41 11.27
C SER A 480 7.58 -9.69 12.66
N ALA A 481 6.92 -9.21 13.72
CA ALA A 481 7.40 -9.45 15.08
C ALA A 481 7.34 -10.97 15.41
N PRO A 482 8.17 -11.46 16.35
CA PRO A 482 8.02 -12.83 16.86
C PRO A 482 6.59 -13.14 17.28
N GLY A 483 6.10 -14.33 16.90
CA GLY A 483 4.71 -14.74 17.09
C GLY A 483 3.74 -14.30 15.98
N GLU A 484 4.15 -13.39 15.09
CA GLU A 484 3.36 -12.97 13.93
C GLU A 484 3.79 -13.73 12.66
N TRP A 485 2.87 -13.85 11.70
CA TRP A 485 3.16 -14.44 10.40
C TRP A 485 3.89 -13.44 9.50
N THR A 486 4.90 -13.93 8.79
CA THR A 486 5.69 -13.22 7.79
C THR A 486 5.54 -13.94 6.46
N ASN A 487 5.17 -13.23 5.40
CA ASN A 487 5.10 -13.82 4.07
C ASN A 487 6.51 -13.87 3.43
N ILE A 488 6.88 -15.03 2.89
CA ILE A 488 8.11 -15.21 2.12
C ILE A 488 7.76 -15.68 0.71
N GLU A 489 8.37 -15.02 -0.27
CA GLU A 489 8.32 -15.42 -1.68
C GLU A 489 9.75 -15.69 -2.18
N ILE A 490 9.93 -16.80 -2.89
CA ILE A 490 11.22 -17.17 -3.50
C ILE A 490 10.99 -17.39 -4.99
N THR A 491 11.74 -16.69 -5.83
CA THR A 491 11.68 -16.87 -7.29
C THR A 491 13.00 -17.42 -7.77
N CYS A 492 12.93 -18.49 -8.55
CA CYS A 492 14.06 -19.15 -9.20
C CYS A 492 13.78 -19.20 -10.70
N LYS A 493 14.57 -18.49 -11.52
CA LYS A 493 14.41 -18.47 -12.99
C LYS A 493 15.77 -18.51 -13.68
N GLY A 494 16.13 -19.64 -14.28
CA GLY A 494 17.47 -19.89 -14.75
C GLY A 494 18.49 -19.68 -13.61
N PRO A 495 19.52 -18.84 -13.78
CA PRO A 495 20.50 -18.54 -12.73
C PRO A 495 20.02 -17.49 -11.71
N HIS A 496 18.88 -16.83 -11.96
CA HIS A 496 18.39 -15.76 -11.09
C HIS A 496 17.63 -16.35 -9.90
N VAL A 497 18.00 -15.87 -8.71
CA VAL A 497 17.36 -16.19 -7.44
C VAL A 497 16.99 -14.89 -6.75
N SER A 498 15.75 -14.78 -6.27
CA SER A 498 15.33 -13.67 -5.40
C SER A 498 14.51 -14.15 -4.23
N VAL A 499 14.65 -13.45 -3.11
CA VAL A 499 13.85 -13.59 -1.90
C VAL A 499 13.12 -12.28 -1.66
N ALA A 500 11.80 -12.36 -1.52
CA ALA A 500 10.96 -11.27 -1.08
C ALA A 500 10.33 -11.60 0.28
N VAL A 501 10.20 -10.57 1.12
CA VAL A 501 9.60 -10.68 2.46
C VAL A 501 8.52 -9.61 2.55
N ASN A 502 7.30 -10.02 2.90
CA ASN A 502 6.12 -9.15 2.98
C ASN A 502 5.95 -8.27 1.71
N GLY A 503 6.07 -8.91 0.54
CA GLY A 503 5.89 -8.26 -0.78
C GLY A 503 7.06 -7.41 -1.27
N LYS A 504 8.18 -7.30 -0.54
CA LYS A 504 9.37 -6.55 -0.96
C LYS A 504 10.53 -7.48 -1.25
N VAL A 505 11.13 -7.38 -2.44
CA VAL A 505 12.38 -8.08 -2.76
C VAL A 505 13.50 -7.54 -1.88
N VAL A 506 14.04 -8.41 -1.02
CA VAL A 506 15.10 -8.04 -0.07
C VAL A 506 16.47 -8.57 -0.48
N ALA A 507 16.54 -9.72 -1.16
CA ALA A 507 17.80 -10.27 -1.63
C ALA A 507 17.65 -10.84 -3.05
N LYS A 508 18.70 -10.68 -3.86
CA LYS A 508 18.75 -11.22 -5.22
C LYS A 508 20.18 -11.58 -5.61
N LEU A 509 20.34 -12.62 -6.41
CA LEU A 509 21.61 -12.93 -7.06
C LEU A 509 21.38 -13.54 -8.44
N ASN A 510 22.39 -13.41 -9.29
CA ASN A 510 22.55 -14.19 -10.51
C ASN A 510 23.67 -15.20 -10.27
N ALA A 511 23.33 -16.48 -10.14
CA ALA A 511 24.27 -17.52 -9.74
C ALA A 511 25.46 -17.67 -10.72
N ASP A 512 25.28 -17.34 -12.00
CA ASP A 512 26.34 -17.46 -13.01
C ASP A 512 27.50 -16.47 -12.78
N GLU A 513 27.29 -15.40 -12.02
CA GLU A 513 28.33 -14.43 -11.64
C GLU A 513 29.29 -14.98 -10.58
N TRP A 514 28.93 -16.07 -9.90
CA TRP A 514 29.65 -16.61 -8.76
C TRP A 514 30.53 -17.79 -9.19
N THR A 515 31.67 -17.44 -9.78
CA THR A 515 32.55 -18.41 -10.47
C THR A 515 33.61 -19.05 -9.58
N GLU A 516 33.92 -18.45 -8.42
CA GLU A 516 34.98 -18.92 -7.52
C GLU A 516 34.38 -19.63 -6.29
N PRO A 517 34.82 -20.86 -5.95
CA PRO A 517 34.40 -21.51 -4.71
C PRO A 517 34.84 -20.73 -3.46
N GLY A 518 33.98 -20.71 -2.45
CA GLY A 518 34.28 -20.11 -1.14
C GLY A 518 34.38 -18.58 -1.12
N LYS A 519 34.01 -17.86 -2.19
CA LYS A 519 34.23 -16.42 -2.32
C LYS A 519 33.02 -15.70 -2.91
N ARG A 520 32.61 -14.61 -2.25
CA ARG A 520 31.56 -13.71 -2.72
C ARG A 520 32.05 -12.76 -3.80
N LEU A 521 31.11 -12.07 -4.47
CA LEU A 521 31.41 -11.08 -5.50
C LEU A 521 32.24 -9.89 -4.97
N ASP A 522 32.12 -9.56 -3.69
CA ASP A 522 32.92 -8.52 -3.02
C ASP A 522 34.32 -9.01 -2.56
N GLY A 523 34.65 -10.28 -2.81
CA GLY A 523 35.90 -10.91 -2.41
C GLY A 523 35.92 -11.51 -1.01
N SER A 524 34.88 -11.31 -0.20
CA SER A 524 34.77 -11.92 1.14
C SER A 524 34.47 -13.43 1.05
N LYS A 525 34.69 -14.19 2.14
CA LYS A 525 34.54 -15.66 2.13
C LYS A 525 33.13 -16.13 2.47
N HIS A 526 32.62 -17.13 1.74
CA HIS A 526 31.38 -17.85 2.07
C HIS A 526 31.60 -19.35 2.30
N LYS A 527 30.59 -20.06 2.83
CA LYS A 527 30.65 -21.46 3.29
C LYS A 527 30.76 -22.50 2.19
N PHE A 528 30.29 -22.19 0.97
CA PHE A 528 30.16 -23.19 -0.09
C PHE A 528 31.50 -23.60 -0.71
N LYS A 529 31.72 -24.92 -0.77
CA LYS A 529 32.93 -25.55 -1.33
C LYS A 529 32.97 -25.61 -2.85
N ALA A 530 31.81 -25.50 -3.50
CA ALA A 530 31.68 -25.37 -4.95
C ALA A 530 31.40 -23.92 -5.33
N ALA A 531 31.68 -23.56 -6.59
CA ALA A 531 31.26 -22.27 -7.13
C ALA A 531 29.73 -22.27 -7.26
N VAL A 532 29.08 -21.17 -6.86
CA VAL A 532 27.61 -21.09 -6.87
C VAL A 532 27.04 -21.14 -8.29
N LYS A 533 27.83 -20.79 -9.33
CA LYS A 533 27.44 -21.00 -10.72
C LYS A 533 27.15 -22.48 -11.04
N ASP A 534 27.85 -23.40 -10.37
CA ASP A 534 27.75 -24.85 -10.60
C ASP A 534 26.64 -25.50 -9.74
N PHE A 535 25.89 -24.71 -8.97
CA PHE A 535 24.77 -25.22 -8.19
C PHE A 535 23.66 -25.74 -9.10
N PRO A 536 22.99 -26.84 -8.71
CA PRO A 536 21.94 -27.42 -9.50
C PRO A 536 20.82 -26.41 -9.74
N ARG A 537 20.36 -26.31 -10.99
CA ARG A 537 19.20 -25.48 -11.35
C ARG A 537 17.87 -26.17 -11.03
N LYS A 538 17.92 -27.47 -10.71
CA LYS A 538 16.80 -28.29 -10.28
C LYS A 538 17.13 -29.03 -8.99
N GLY A 539 16.27 -28.92 -7.98
CA GLY A 539 16.49 -29.59 -6.69
C GLY A 539 15.28 -29.54 -5.78
N TYR A 540 15.44 -30.05 -4.56
CA TYR A 540 14.37 -30.11 -3.57
C TYR A 540 14.14 -28.78 -2.87
N ILE A 541 12.92 -28.60 -2.36
CA ILE A 541 12.52 -27.50 -1.48
C ILE A 541 12.13 -28.07 -0.11
N GLY A 542 12.47 -27.38 0.97
CA GLY A 542 12.17 -27.85 2.31
C GLY A 542 12.46 -26.86 3.42
N PHE A 543 12.10 -27.28 4.63
CA PHE A 543 12.20 -26.48 5.84
C PHE A 543 13.16 -27.14 6.83
N GLN A 544 14.01 -26.33 7.44
CA GLN A 544 15.07 -26.80 8.31
C GLN A 544 14.59 -27.05 9.75
N ASP A 545 15.00 -28.19 10.30
CA ASP A 545 14.97 -28.48 11.73
C ASP A 545 16.31 -28.09 12.35
N HIS A 546 16.34 -26.94 13.02
CA HIS A 546 17.56 -26.39 13.64
C HIS A 546 17.34 -26.09 15.13
N GLY A 547 16.52 -26.92 15.79
CA GLY A 547 16.34 -26.86 17.25
C GLY A 547 15.33 -25.83 17.76
N HIS A 548 14.64 -25.11 16.87
CA HIS A 548 13.58 -24.16 17.22
C HIS A 548 12.26 -24.54 16.54
N LYS A 549 11.13 -24.26 17.20
CA LYS A 549 9.81 -24.36 16.56
C LYS A 549 9.63 -23.20 15.60
N VAL A 550 9.43 -23.52 14.33
CA VAL A 550 9.06 -22.54 13.29
C VAL A 550 7.87 -23.10 12.56
N TRP A 551 6.84 -22.29 12.36
CA TRP A 551 5.57 -22.72 11.77
C TRP A 551 5.50 -22.24 10.34
N TYR A 552 5.18 -23.14 9.41
CA TYR A 552 5.01 -22.84 7.99
C TYR A 552 3.62 -23.25 7.50
N LYS A 553 2.88 -22.33 6.90
CA LYS A 553 1.58 -22.61 6.26
C LYS A 553 1.47 -21.94 4.89
N ASN A 554 0.39 -22.21 4.17
CA ASN A 554 0.14 -21.66 2.84
C ASN A 554 1.30 -21.94 1.86
N VAL A 555 1.89 -23.13 1.97
CA VAL A 555 3.05 -23.53 1.17
C VAL A 555 2.60 -23.87 -0.24
N LYS A 556 2.95 -23.01 -1.20
CA LYS A 556 2.49 -23.08 -2.59
C LYS A 556 3.65 -22.86 -3.56
N LEU A 557 3.55 -23.43 -4.75
CA LEU A 557 4.56 -23.30 -5.79
C LEU A 557 3.93 -23.26 -7.19
N LEU A 558 4.42 -22.36 -8.03
CA LEU A 558 4.14 -22.27 -9.46
C LEU A 558 5.43 -22.66 -10.21
N GLU A 559 5.38 -23.69 -11.04
CA GLU A 559 6.48 -24.03 -11.97
C GLU A 559 6.45 -23.02 -13.13
N LEU A 560 7.61 -22.47 -13.52
CA LEU A 560 7.74 -21.41 -14.54
C LEU A 560 8.14 -21.91 -15.93
#